data_AF-A0A959MED0-F1
#
_entry.id   AF-A0A959MED0-F1
#
_cell.length_a   1.000
_cell.length_b   1.000
_cell.length_c   1.000
_cell.angle_alpha   90.00
_cell.angle_beta   90.00
_cell.angle_gamma   90.00
#
_symmetry.space_group_name_H-M   'P 1'
#
loop_
_entity.id
_entity.type
_entity.pdbx_description
1 polymer ?
#
loop_
_entity_poly.entity_id
_entity_poly.type
_entity_poly.pdbx_seq_one_letter_code
_entity_poly.pdbx_strand_id
1 'polypeptide(L)'
;MEENKNKEGDSQNQSNNLTDDDSIILNSSMNEIQETNNKQQELTDNKTETKNMEVHHHPHTERKKFKHYLFEFFMLFLAVFCGFLAEYQLEHVIEHQKEKQYIESLISDLQDDVKSLDLQIDDEQRGIGELDSLIYLLNDAGLAKQKGDDLYYFGRMGPRSKPFSNNNRTFD
;
A
#
# COMPACT_ATOMS: atom_id res chain seq x y z
N MET A 1 46.03 24.32 -16.49
CA MET A 1 44.61 24.41 -16.09
C MET A 1 43.84 23.72 -17.19
N GLU A 2 43.92 22.40 -17.18
CA GLU A 2 42.93 21.48 -16.58
C GLU A 2 41.97 20.99 -17.67
N GLU A 3 42.35 19.83 -18.17
CA GLU A 3 41.57 18.90 -18.95
C GLU A 3 40.36 18.45 -18.12
N ASN A 4 39.14 18.64 -18.59
CA ASN A 4 37.98 18.04 -17.95
C ASN A 4 37.10 17.33 -18.99
N LYS A 5 37.01 16.02 -18.79
CA LYS A 5 36.32 15.04 -19.61
C LYS A 5 34.81 15.24 -19.49
N ASN A 6 34.14 15.45 -20.62
CA ASN A 6 32.70 15.23 -20.73
C ASN A 6 32.42 13.72 -20.57
N LYS A 7 31.70 13.37 -19.51
CA LYS A 7 30.98 12.11 -19.38
C LYS A 7 29.53 12.38 -19.79
N GLU A 8 29.15 11.88 -20.96
CA GLU A 8 27.75 11.68 -21.31
C GLU A 8 27.23 10.46 -20.53
N GLY A 9 26.23 10.70 -19.69
CA GLY A 9 25.51 9.69 -18.93
C GLY A 9 24.05 9.73 -19.36
N ASP A 10 23.67 8.72 -20.12
CA ASP A 10 22.31 8.36 -20.50
C ASP A 10 21.46 8.11 -19.24
N SER A 11 20.20 8.55 -19.22
CA SER A 11 19.22 8.12 -18.21
C SER A 11 17.88 7.86 -18.87
N GLN A 12 17.80 6.63 -19.37
CA GLN A 12 16.57 5.92 -19.70
C GLN A 12 15.74 5.67 -18.43
N ASN A 13 14.45 5.99 -18.53
CA ASN A 13 13.32 5.13 -18.19
C ASN A 13 13.50 4.18 -16.98
N GLN A 14 13.06 4.61 -15.79
CA GLN A 14 12.86 3.71 -14.65
C GLN A 14 11.40 3.25 -14.62
N SER A 15 11.16 2.13 -15.31
CA SER A 15 10.10 1.19 -14.97
C SER A 15 10.40 0.64 -13.58
N ASN A 16 9.50 0.84 -12.63
CA ASN A 16 9.60 0.25 -11.30
C ASN A 16 9.48 -1.28 -11.43
N ASN A 17 10.63 -1.95 -11.34
CA ASN A 17 10.72 -3.39 -11.19
C ASN A 17 10.23 -3.77 -9.79
N LEU A 18 9.12 -4.52 -9.75
CA LEU A 18 8.78 -5.32 -8.59
C LEU A 18 9.92 -6.31 -8.36
N THR A 19 10.40 -6.41 -7.12
CA THR A 19 11.36 -7.41 -6.68
C THR A 19 10.76 -8.80 -6.80
N ASP A 20 11.45 -9.69 -7.53
CA ASP A 20 11.01 -11.07 -7.82
C ASP A 20 10.66 -11.88 -6.56
N ASP A 21 11.21 -11.52 -5.39
CA ASP A 21 10.97 -12.18 -4.10
C ASP A 21 9.52 -12.04 -3.58
N ASP A 22 8.83 -10.92 -3.86
CA ASP A 22 7.47 -10.69 -3.33
C ASP A 22 6.40 -11.49 -4.11
N SER A 23 6.68 -11.78 -5.38
CA SER A 23 5.83 -12.62 -6.24
C SER A 23 5.92 -14.11 -5.87
N ILE A 24 7.04 -14.56 -5.32
CA ILE A 24 7.28 -15.95 -4.95
C ILE A 24 6.53 -16.29 -3.65
N ILE A 25 6.45 -15.35 -2.70
CA ILE A 25 5.76 -15.55 -1.42
C ILE A 25 4.23 -15.60 -1.60
N LEU A 26 3.67 -14.76 -2.46
CA LEU A 26 2.24 -14.78 -2.80
C LEU A 26 1.81 -16.06 -3.52
N ASN A 27 2.66 -16.57 -4.42
CA ASN A 27 2.39 -17.82 -5.14
C ASN A 27 2.56 -19.06 -4.24
N SER A 28 3.42 -19.00 -3.21
CA SER A 28 3.58 -20.08 -2.23
C SER A 28 2.34 -20.24 -1.34
N SER A 29 1.74 -19.14 -0.88
CA SER A 29 0.53 -19.19 -0.04
C SER A 29 -0.74 -19.59 -0.80
N MET A 30 -0.82 -19.31 -2.11
CA MET A 30 -1.96 -19.74 -2.93
C MET A 30 -1.98 -21.24 -3.22
N ASN A 31 -0.82 -21.89 -3.28
CA ASN A 31 -0.71 -23.34 -3.55
C ASN A 31 -1.03 -24.20 -2.31
N GLU A 32 -0.73 -23.71 -1.10
CA GLU A 32 -1.08 -24.43 0.15
C GLU A 32 -2.60 -24.46 0.41
N ILE A 33 -3.34 -23.43 -0.02
CA ILE A 33 -4.80 -23.36 0.15
C ILE A 33 -5.56 -24.29 -0.82
N GLN A 34 -4.94 -24.72 -1.93
CA GLN A 34 -5.57 -25.65 -2.87
C GLN A 34 -5.40 -27.13 -2.49
N GLU A 35 -4.33 -27.51 -1.78
CA GLU A 35 -4.14 -28.90 -1.32
C GLU A 35 -5.05 -29.29 -0.14
N THR A 36 -5.46 -28.33 0.70
CA THR A 36 -6.33 -28.63 1.86
C THR A 36 -7.80 -28.86 1.48
N ASN A 37 -8.25 -28.27 0.37
CA ASN A 37 -9.63 -28.35 -0.10
C ASN A 37 -9.93 -29.61 -0.95
N ASN A 38 -8.92 -30.19 -1.60
CA ASN A 38 -9.10 -31.36 -2.48
C ASN A 38 -9.02 -32.73 -1.77
N LYS A 39 -8.78 -32.79 -0.46
CA LYS A 39 -8.64 -34.07 0.29
C LYS A 39 -9.88 -34.53 1.07
N GLN A 40 -10.97 -33.77 1.06
CA GLN A 40 -12.15 -34.09 1.88
C GLN A 40 -13.31 -34.77 1.14
N GLN A 41 -13.14 -35.16 -0.13
CA GLN A 41 -14.27 -35.64 -0.93
C GLN A 41 -13.95 -36.81 -1.85
N GLU A 42 -13.39 -37.90 -1.30
CA GLU A 42 -13.54 -39.23 -1.89
C GLU A 42 -13.17 -40.30 -0.85
N LEU A 43 -14.16 -41.09 -0.39
CA LEU A 43 -14.04 -42.45 0.18
C LEU A 43 -15.38 -42.86 0.83
N THR A 44 -16.40 -43.09 0.00
CA THR A 44 -17.51 -43.98 0.36
C THR A 44 -17.68 -45.00 -0.75
N ASP A 45 -17.41 -46.26 -0.41
CA ASP A 45 -17.77 -47.52 -1.08
C ASP A 45 -16.57 -48.40 -1.41
N ASN A 46 -16.09 -49.12 -0.38
CA ASN A 46 -15.51 -50.44 -0.56
C ASN A 46 -16.03 -51.34 0.57
N LYS A 47 -16.95 -52.23 0.20
CA LYS A 47 -17.33 -53.41 0.97
C LYS A 47 -16.08 -54.29 1.10
N THR A 48 -15.60 -54.51 2.32
CA THR A 48 -14.53 -55.48 2.60
C THR A 48 -14.92 -56.35 3.77
N GLU A 49 -14.57 -57.61 3.61
CA GLU A 49 -14.99 -58.80 4.34
C GLU A 49 -14.76 -58.71 5.85
N THR A 50 -15.62 -59.41 6.59
CA THR A 50 -15.49 -59.69 8.03
C THR A 50 -14.19 -60.45 8.31
N LYS A 51 -13.08 -59.73 8.43
CA LYS A 51 -11.95 -60.16 9.25
C LYS A 51 -12.38 -59.83 10.67
N ASN A 52 -12.44 -60.85 11.53
CA ASN A 52 -12.69 -60.70 12.96
C ASN A 52 -11.96 -59.45 13.46
N MET A 53 -12.72 -58.41 13.79
CA MET A 53 -12.21 -57.31 14.59
C MET A 53 -11.89 -57.97 15.92
N GLU A 54 -10.66 -58.45 16.04
CA GLU A 54 -10.07 -58.82 17.32
C GLU A 54 -10.21 -57.56 18.17
N VAL A 55 -11.26 -57.54 18.98
CA VAL A 55 -11.46 -56.56 20.02
C VAL A 55 -10.33 -56.87 20.98
N HIS A 56 -9.16 -56.29 20.72
CA HIS A 56 -8.08 -56.29 21.69
C HIS A 56 -8.67 -55.67 22.94
N HIS A 57 -9.00 -56.53 23.89
CA HIS A 57 -9.23 -56.14 25.26
C HIS A 57 -8.02 -55.29 25.66
N HIS A 58 -8.19 -53.97 25.70
CA HIS A 58 -7.22 -53.12 26.36
C HIS A 58 -7.13 -53.63 27.80
N PRO A 59 -6.00 -54.22 28.20
CA PRO A 59 -5.88 -54.80 29.52
C PRO A 59 -6.09 -53.69 30.55
N HIS A 60 -6.82 -54.04 31.59
CA HIS A 60 -7.23 -53.20 32.70
C HIS A 60 -6.14 -52.23 33.19
N THR A 61 -6.50 -50.95 33.15
CA THR A 61 -6.24 -49.96 34.21
C THR A 61 -4.86 -50.01 34.86
N GLU A 62 -3.87 -49.41 34.21
CA GLU A 62 -2.87 -48.69 34.99
C GLU A 62 -3.56 -47.44 35.56
N ARG A 63 -3.49 -47.26 36.88
CA ARG A 63 -4.05 -46.08 37.56
C ARG A 63 -3.53 -44.82 36.85
N LYS A 64 -4.34 -44.18 36.00
CA LYS A 64 -3.99 -42.94 35.30
C LYS A 64 -3.64 -41.92 36.37
N LYS A 65 -2.34 -41.65 36.53
CA LYS A 65 -1.84 -40.65 37.48
C LYS A 65 -2.53 -39.33 37.12
N PHE A 66 -2.96 -38.56 38.12
CA PHE A 66 -3.61 -37.25 37.95
C PHE A 66 -2.94 -36.37 36.87
N LYS A 67 -1.62 -36.49 36.72
CA LYS A 67 -0.82 -35.87 35.65
C LYS A 67 -1.37 -36.11 34.25
N HIS A 68 -1.85 -37.31 33.90
CA HIS A 68 -2.33 -37.62 32.56
C HIS A 68 -3.62 -36.85 32.21
N TYR A 69 -4.56 -36.78 33.15
CA TYR A 69 -5.77 -35.97 33.01
C TYR A 69 -5.45 -34.47 32.99
N LEU A 70 -4.45 -34.04 33.76
CA LEU A 70 -3.98 -32.66 33.72
C LEU A 70 -3.36 -32.31 32.35
N PHE A 71 -2.58 -33.22 31.75
CA PHE A 71 -2.02 -33.03 30.41
C PHE A 71 -3.09 -33.09 29.31
N GLU A 72 -4.07 -34.00 29.41
CA GLU A 72 -5.23 -34.04 28.50
C GLU A 72 -6.04 -32.73 28.59
N PHE A 73 -6.26 -32.21 29.81
CA PHE A 73 -6.88 -30.90 30.01
C PHE A 73 -6.04 -29.78 29.40
N PHE A 74 -4.72 -29.73 29.65
CA PHE A 74 -3.85 -28.71 29.06
C PHE A 74 -3.82 -28.78 27.53
N MET A 75 -3.88 -29.97 26.94
CA MET A 75 -3.89 -30.13 25.48
C MET A 75 -5.17 -29.54 24.86
N LEU A 76 -6.32 -29.85 25.45
CA LEU A 76 -7.62 -29.32 25.00
C LEU A 76 -7.77 -27.82 25.33
N PHE A 77 -7.33 -27.41 26.51
CA PHE A 77 -7.35 -26.02 26.96
C PHE A 77 -6.47 -25.15 26.06
N LEU A 78 -5.23 -25.59 25.79
CA LEU A 78 -4.30 -24.85 24.95
C LEU A 78 -4.80 -24.79 23.50
N ALA A 79 -5.42 -25.85 22.98
CA ALA A 79 -5.99 -25.85 21.63
C ALA A 79 -7.04 -24.74 21.44
N VAL A 80 -7.96 -24.58 22.39
CA VAL A 80 -9.00 -23.53 22.35
C VAL A 80 -8.42 -22.16 22.72
N PHE A 81 -7.56 -22.10 23.73
CA PHE A 81 -6.94 -20.85 24.21
C PHE A 81 -6.02 -20.22 23.15
N CYS A 82 -5.20 -21.03 22.46
CA CYS A 82 -4.36 -20.56 21.37
C CYS A 82 -5.18 -20.15 20.15
N GLY A 83 -6.30 -20.82 19.85
CA GLY A 83 -7.22 -20.39 18.78
C GLY A 83 -7.71 -18.96 19.01
N PHE A 84 -8.22 -18.69 20.20
CA PHE A 84 -8.66 -17.35 20.60
C PHE A 84 -7.51 -16.32 20.65
N LEU A 85 -6.34 -16.69 21.20
CA LEU A 85 -5.20 -15.78 21.32
C LEU A 85 -4.58 -15.44 19.96
N ALA A 86 -4.55 -16.41 19.04
CA ALA A 86 -4.07 -16.20 17.68
C ALA A 86 -4.95 -15.17 16.96
N GLU A 87 -6.28 -15.29 17.08
CA GLU A 87 -7.22 -14.30 16.53
C GLU A 87 -7.00 -12.91 17.15
N TYR A 88 -6.94 -12.82 18.49
CA TYR A 88 -6.75 -11.53 19.19
C TYR A 88 -5.44 -10.81 18.84
N GLN A 89 -4.31 -11.54 18.82
CA GLN A 89 -3.01 -10.95 18.54
C GLN A 89 -2.86 -10.59 17.05
N LEU A 90 -3.35 -11.45 16.16
CA LEU A 90 -3.21 -11.25 14.73
C LEU A 90 -3.97 -10.00 14.27
N GLU A 91 -5.20 -9.82 14.75
CA GLU A 91 -6.02 -8.66 14.41
C GLU A 91 -5.39 -7.36 14.92
N HIS A 92 -5.02 -7.30 16.19
CA HIS A 92 -4.46 -6.08 16.78
C HIS A 92 -3.13 -5.65 16.16
N VAL A 93 -2.24 -6.61 15.88
CA VAL A 93 -0.92 -6.28 15.30
C VAL A 93 -1.08 -5.81 13.86
N ILE A 94 -1.92 -6.47 13.06
CA ILE A 94 -2.14 -6.11 11.66
C ILE A 94 -2.87 -4.76 11.56
N GLU A 95 -3.91 -4.55 12.38
CA GLU A 95 -4.67 -3.30 12.37
C GLU A 95 -3.79 -2.11 12.73
N HIS A 96 -2.97 -2.22 13.79
CA HIS A 96 -2.14 -1.11 14.23
C HIS A 96 -0.99 -0.81 13.25
N GLN A 97 -0.45 -1.83 12.57
CA GLN A 97 0.52 -1.63 11.49
C GLN A 97 -0.11 -0.91 10.29
N LYS A 98 -1.32 -1.30 9.89
CA LYS A 98 -2.06 -0.64 8.80
C LYS A 98 -2.42 0.80 9.16
N GLU A 99 -2.93 1.03 10.36
CA GLU A 99 -3.24 2.36 10.89
C GLU A 99 -2.01 3.27 10.78
N LYS A 100 -0.85 2.80 11.26
CA LYS A 100 0.39 3.55 11.18
C LYS A 100 0.79 3.85 9.73
N GLN A 101 0.73 2.86 8.85
CA GLN A 101 1.07 3.04 7.42
C GLN A 101 0.14 4.07 6.74
N TYR A 102 -1.16 4.04 7.04
CA TYR A 102 -2.11 5.02 6.51
C TYR A 102 -1.84 6.43 7.02
N ILE A 103 -1.52 6.59 8.32
CA ILE A 103 -1.16 7.89 8.89
C ILE A 103 0.13 8.42 8.25
N GLU A 104 1.16 7.58 8.07
CA GLU A 104 2.41 7.98 7.43
C GLU A 104 2.18 8.40 5.96
N SER A 105 1.36 7.67 5.20
CA SER A 105 0.97 8.05 3.84
C SER A 105 0.21 9.37 3.81
N LEU A 106 -0.76 9.55 4.72
CA LEU A 106 -1.56 10.77 4.82
C LEU A 106 -0.69 11.99 5.13
N ILE A 107 0.28 11.85 6.03
CA ILE A 107 1.24 12.92 6.33
C ILE A 107 2.06 13.25 5.09
N SER A 108 2.52 12.26 4.32
CA SER A 108 3.26 12.50 3.08
C SER A 108 2.40 13.23 2.04
N ASP A 109 1.14 12.83 1.88
CA ASP A 109 0.23 13.47 0.93
C ASP A 109 -0.04 14.93 1.33
N LEU A 110 -0.27 15.21 2.61
CA LEU A 110 -0.44 16.58 3.12
C LEU A 110 0.80 17.44 2.90
N GLN A 111 2.00 16.88 3.03
CA GLN A 111 3.25 17.62 2.75
C GLN A 111 3.37 17.99 1.28
N ASP A 112 2.96 17.12 0.37
CA ASP A 112 2.98 17.39 -1.06
C ASP A 112 1.87 18.37 -1.48
N ASP A 113 0.70 18.31 -0.84
CA ASP A 113 -0.37 19.28 -1.02
C ASP A 113 0.06 20.68 -0.57
N VAL A 114 0.74 20.81 0.57
CA VAL A 114 1.28 22.09 1.04
C VAL A 114 2.24 22.70 0.01
N LYS A 115 3.21 21.92 -0.49
CA LYS A 115 4.15 22.40 -1.52
C LYS A 115 3.41 22.81 -2.80
N SER A 116 2.40 22.04 -3.20
CA SER A 116 1.63 22.31 -4.41
C SER A 116 0.80 23.58 -4.28
N LEU A 117 0.23 23.83 -3.10
CA LEU A 117 -0.48 25.07 -2.78
C LEU A 117 0.46 26.27 -2.73
N ASP A 118 1.64 26.14 -2.13
CA ASP A 118 2.65 27.21 -2.10
C ASP A 118 3.06 27.61 -3.53
N LEU A 119 3.34 26.64 -4.39
CA LEU A 119 3.65 26.88 -5.81
C LEU A 119 2.47 27.55 -6.54
N GLN A 120 1.24 27.17 -6.22
CA GLN A 120 0.06 27.79 -6.82
C GLN A 120 -0.13 29.23 -6.35
N ILE A 121 0.09 29.52 -5.08
CA ILE A 121 0.05 30.89 -4.54
C ILE A 121 1.09 31.76 -5.25
N ASP A 122 2.31 31.24 -5.45
CA ASP A 122 3.37 31.96 -6.16
C ASP A 122 3.04 32.17 -7.65
N ASP A 123 2.42 31.19 -8.31
CA ASP A 123 1.92 31.31 -9.69
C ASP A 123 0.83 32.40 -9.78
N GLU A 124 -0.13 32.41 -8.86
CA GLU A 124 -1.21 33.41 -8.80
C GLU A 124 -0.67 34.82 -8.53
N GLN A 125 0.28 34.98 -7.60
CA GLN A 125 0.93 36.27 -7.33
C GLN A 125 1.66 36.81 -8.57
N ARG A 126 2.32 35.93 -9.35
CA ARG A 126 2.92 36.32 -10.62
C ARG A 126 1.88 36.74 -11.64
N GLY A 127 0.78 35.98 -11.77
CA GLY A 127 -0.34 36.32 -12.65
C GLY A 127 -0.95 37.69 -12.32
N ILE A 128 -1.15 37.99 -11.03
CA ILE A 128 -1.61 39.30 -10.57
C ILE A 128 -0.65 40.42 -11.01
N GLY A 129 0.66 40.26 -10.81
CA GLY A 129 1.65 41.25 -11.24
C GLY A 129 1.70 41.47 -12.76
N GLU A 130 1.50 40.41 -13.54
CA GLU A 130 1.35 40.51 -15.00
C GLU A 130 0.08 41.26 -15.40
N LEU A 131 -1.04 41.03 -14.71
CA LEU A 131 -2.30 41.73 -14.94
C LEU A 131 -2.22 43.21 -14.53
N ASP A 132 -1.53 43.54 -13.44
CA ASP A 132 -1.28 44.93 -13.06
C ASP A 132 -0.45 45.66 -14.13
N SER A 133 0.56 44.99 -14.67
CA SER A 133 1.38 45.51 -15.78
C SER A 133 0.56 45.69 -17.06
N LEU A 134 -0.36 44.76 -17.34
CA LEU A 134 -1.29 44.85 -18.46
C LEU A 134 -2.23 46.06 -18.32
N ILE A 135 -2.83 46.24 -17.14
CA ILE A 135 -3.71 47.37 -16.84
C ILE A 135 -2.96 48.69 -16.99
N TYR A 136 -1.71 48.76 -16.50
CA TYR A 136 -0.85 49.92 -16.67
C TYR A 136 -0.63 50.26 -18.15
N LEU A 137 -0.31 49.27 -18.99
CA LEU A 137 -0.13 49.47 -20.43
C LEU A 137 -1.42 49.91 -21.12
N LEU A 138 -2.56 49.33 -20.76
CA LEU A 138 -3.86 49.63 -21.35
C LEU A 138 -4.40 51.02 -20.99
N ASN A 139 -3.96 51.60 -19.88
CA ASN A 139 -4.38 52.94 -19.46
C ASN A 139 -3.82 54.07 -20.34
N ASP A 140 -2.79 53.82 -21.17
CA ASP A 140 -2.27 54.77 -22.15
C ASP A 140 -2.21 54.14 -23.55
N ALA A 141 -3.08 54.61 -24.44
CA ALA A 141 -3.17 54.11 -25.81
C ALA A 141 -1.89 54.32 -26.65
N GLY A 142 -1.11 55.36 -26.36
CA GLY A 142 0.18 55.62 -27.01
C GLY A 142 1.24 54.62 -26.55
N LEU A 143 1.30 54.38 -25.24
CA LEU A 143 2.22 53.41 -24.64
C LEU A 143 1.88 51.97 -25.07
N ALA A 144 0.61 51.60 -25.07
CA ALA A 144 0.14 50.29 -25.54
C ALA A 144 0.56 50.01 -26.99
N LYS A 145 0.46 51.02 -27.87
CA LYS A 145 0.88 50.91 -29.27
C LYS A 145 2.40 50.79 -29.42
N GLN A 146 3.17 51.47 -28.57
CA GLN A 146 4.64 51.38 -28.57
C GLN A 146 5.14 50.04 -28.02
N LYS A 147 4.44 49.49 -27.01
CA LYS A 147 4.79 48.25 -26.30
C LYS A 147 3.83 47.10 -26.65
N GLY A 148 3.58 46.90 -27.94
CA GLY A 148 2.67 45.85 -28.42
C GLY A 148 3.10 44.43 -28.03
N ASP A 149 4.41 44.17 -27.97
CA ASP A 149 4.95 42.86 -27.58
C ASP A 149 4.67 42.54 -26.11
N ASP A 150 4.95 43.50 -25.21
CA ASP A 150 4.64 43.40 -23.78
C ASP A 150 3.12 43.24 -23.57
N LEU A 151 2.31 44.01 -24.31
CA LEU A 151 0.85 43.96 -24.26
C LEU A 151 0.32 42.57 -24.62
N TYR A 152 0.85 41.97 -25.69
CA TYR A 152 0.51 40.61 -26.10
C TYR A 152 0.95 39.58 -25.06
N TYR A 153 2.19 39.71 -24.54
CA TYR A 153 2.72 38.80 -23.54
C TYR A 153 1.86 38.79 -22.27
N PHE A 154 1.65 39.95 -21.64
CA PHE A 154 0.86 40.04 -20.40
C PHE A 154 -0.61 39.67 -20.61
N GLY A 155 -1.21 40.05 -21.74
CA GLY A 155 -2.58 39.67 -22.09
C GLY A 155 -2.77 38.16 -22.27
N ARG A 156 -1.72 37.45 -22.69
CA ARG A 156 -1.75 36.00 -22.89
C ARG A 156 -1.36 35.21 -21.65
N MET A 157 -0.44 35.73 -20.83
CA MET A 157 0.14 35.03 -19.69
C MET A 157 -0.63 35.29 -18.40
N GLY A 158 -1.05 36.53 -18.13
CA GLY A 158 -1.69 36.92 -16.87
C GLY A 158 -2.92 36.09 -16.47
N PRO A 159 -3.86 35.78 -17.40
CA PRO A 159 -5.04 34.98 -17.07
C PRO A 159 -4.80 33.47 -16.91
N ARG A 160 -3.56 32.98 -17.05
CA ARG A 160 -3.29 31.54 -16.97
C ARG A 160 -3.15 31.11 -15.52
N SER A 161 -4.16 30.42 -15.00
CA SER A 161 -4.03 29.61 -13.79
C SER A 161 -3.77 28.15 -14.16
N LYS A 162 -2.95 27.47 -13.36
CA LYS A 162 -2.85 26.01 -13.41
C LYS A 162 -3.78 25.42 -12.36
N PRO A 163 -4.59 24.41 -12.70
CA PRO A 163 -5.44 23.76 -11.72
C PRO A 163 -4.59 23.04 -10.68
N PHE A 164 -5.07 23.04 -9.42
CA PHE A 164 -4.51 22.21 -8.37
C PHE A 164 -4.68 20.73 -8.73
N SER A 165 -3.62 19.94 -8.56
CA SER A 165 -3.70 18.48 -8.70
C SER A 165 -3.74 17.86 -7.32
N ASN A 166 -4.85 17.18 -6.99
CA ASN A 166 -4.96 16.44 -5.74
C ASN A 166 -4.04 15.21 -5.77
N ASN A 167 -3.33 14.96 -4.68
CA ASN A 167 -2.65 13.68 -4.45
C ASN A 167 -3.58 12.76 -3.64
N ASN A 168 -3.79 11.52 -4.09
CA ASN A 168 -4.77 10.60 -3.49
C ASN A 168 -4.16 9.24 -3.10
N ARG A 169 -2.83 9.17 -2.98
CA ARG A 169 -2.07 7.94 -2.77
C ARG A 169 -2.49 7.16 -1.53
N THR A 170 -2.95 7.83 -0.48
CA THR A 170 -3.40 7.17 0.76
C THR A 170 -4.57 6.21 0.55
N PHE A 171 -5.36 6.37 -0.52
CA PHE A 171 -6.55 5.55 -0.77
C PHE A 171 -6.39 4.51 -1.88
N ASP A 172 -5.23 4.48 -2.56
CA ASP A 172 -4.89 3.54 -3.64
C ASP A 172 -4.04 2.38 -3.12
#